data_AF-A0A536VW30-F1
#
_entry.id   AF-A0A536VW30-F1
#
_cell.length_a   1.000
_cell.length_b   1.000
_cell.length_c   1.000
_cell.angle_alpha   90.00
_cell.angle_beta   90.00
_cell.angle_gamma   90.00
#
_symmetry.space_group_name_H-M   'P 1'
#
loop_
_entity.id
_entity.type
_entity.pdbx_description
1 polymer ?
#
loop_
_entity_poly.entity_id
_entity_poly.type
_entity_poly.pdbx_seq_one_letter_code
_entity_poly.pdbx_strand_id
1 'polypeptide(L)' 'YRSEAANVPCPRCNSTRTRQQSRYGSTPCKAQYRCDDCFEPFDYFKPH' A
#
# COMPACT_ATOMS: atom_id res chain seq x y z
N TYR A 1 18.79 -3.20 1.08
CA TYR A 1 17.61 -2.68 1.79
C TYR A 1 16.39 -3.15 1.01
N ARG A 2 15.77 -4.23 1.49
CA ARG A 2 14.91 -5.15 0.72
C ARG A 2 13.56 -4.47 0.43
N SER A 3 13.25 -4.28 -0.84
CA SER A 3 11.96 -3.78 -1.30
C SER A 3 10.94 -4.91 -1.20
N GLU A 4 10.40 -5.11 0.00
CA GLU A 4 9.31 -6.05 0.23
C GLU A 4 8.02 -5.41 -0.33
N ALA A 5 7.77 -5.61 -1.63
CA ALA A 5 6.44 -5.44 -2.20
C ALA A 5 5.56 -6.58 -1.66
N ALA A 6 5.31 -6.55 -0.34
CA ALA A 6 4.36 -7.43 0.30
C ALA A 6 3.02 -7.21 -0.40
N ASN A 7 2.33 -8.30 -0.70
CA ASN A 7 1.01 -8.27 -1.31
C ASN A 7 0.03 -7.69 -0.27
N VAL A 8 -0.01 -6.36 -0.15
CA VAL A 8 -0.73 -5.65 0.91
C VAL A 8 -2.23 -5.71 0.61
N PRO A 9 -3.06 -6.38 1.41
CA PRO A 9 -4.49 -6.43 1.17
C PRO A 9 -5.13 -5.06 1.43
N CYS A 10 -6.14 -4.72 0.64
CA CYS A 10 -6.91 -3.50 0.80
C CYS A 10 -7.73 -3.55 2.11
N PRO A 11 -7.61 -2.57 3.01
CA PRO A 11 -8.37 -2.55 4.27
C PRO A 11 -9.86 -2.23 4.10
N ARG A 12 -10.29 -1.85 2.87
CA ARG A 12 -11.69 -1.49 2.56
C ARG A 12 -12.50 -2.67 2.05
N CYS A 13 -11.95 -3.40 1.07
CA CYS A 13 -12.64 -4.50 0.40
C CYS A 13 -11.95 -5.85 0.55
N ASN A 14 -10.82 -5.91 1.25
CA ASN A 14 -10.00 -7.11 1.45
C ASN A 14 -9.39 -7.71 0.17
N SER A 15 -9.40 -6.97 -0.93
CA SER A 15 -8.75 -7.36 -2.18
C SER A 15 -7.23 -7.40 -2.04
N THR A 16 -6.60 -8.39 -2.65
CA THR A 16 -5.14 -8.50 -2.81
C THR A 16 -4.62 -7.74 -4.04
N ARG A 17 -5.52 -7.21 -4.89
CA ARG A 17 -5.17 -6.42 -6.07
C ARG A 17 -4.89 -4.98 -5.66
N THR A 18 -3.76 -4.78 -5.01
CA THR A 18 -3.26 -3.44 -4.67
C THR A 18 -1.92 -3.20 -5.33
N ARG A 19 -1.67 -1.94 -5.67
CA ARG A 19 -0.40 -1.51 -6.24
C ARG A 19 0.16 -0.33 -5.47
N GLN A 20 1.46 -0.37 -5.24
CA GLN A 20 2.17 0.76 -4.66
C GLN A 20 2.19 1.90 -5.68
N GLN A 21 1.60 3.04 -5.31
CA GLN A 21 1.62 4.26 -6.11
C GLN A 21 2.87 5.10 -5.79
N SER A 22 3.19 5.22 -4.52
CA SER A 22 4.34 5.99 -4.04
C SER A 22 5.04 5.28 -2.89
N ARG A 23 6.35 5.44 -2.82
CA ARG A 23 7.20 4.94 -1.72
C ARG A 23 7.07 5.80 -0.45
N TYR A 24 6.45 6.96 -0.58
CA TYR A 24 6.20 7.95 0.47
C TYR A 24 4.72 8.29 0.45
N GLY A 25 4.02 7.98 1.53
CA GLY A 25 2.62 8.36 1.76
C GLY A 25 2.53 9.65 2.58
N SER A 26 1.59 9.70 3.53
CA SER A 26 1.44 10.85 4.44
C SER A 26 2.65 11.08 5.35
N THR A 27 3.50 10.08 5.56
CA THR A 27 4.76 10.20 6.31
C THR A 27 5.88 9.42 5.60
N PRO A 28 7.17 9.72 5.87
CA PRO A 28 8.29 8.97 5.30
C PRO A 28 8.28 7.48 5.66
N CYS A 29 7.67 7.11 6.78
CA CYS A 29 7.53 5.72 7.23
C CYS A 29 6.38 4.98 6.52
N LYS A 30 5.48 5.70 5.85
CA LYS A 30 4.36 5.14 5.10
C LYS A 30 4.67 5.09 3.61
N ALA A 31 4.12 4.09 2.93
CA ALA A 31 4.03 4.02 1.48
C ALA A 31 2.57 4.11 1.06
N GLN A 32 2.31 4.75 -0.08
CA GLN A 32 0.97 4.93 -0.60
C GLN A 32 0.63 3.78 -1.55
N TYR A 33 -0.49 3.12 -1.28
CA TYR A 33 -1.05 2.05 -2.10
C TYR A 33 -2.41 2.46 -2.65
N ARG A 34 -2.81 1.83 -3.75
CA ARG A 34 -4.15 1.95 -4.33
C ARG A 34 -4.68 0.57 -4.65
N CYS A 35 -5.94 0.33 -4.29
CA CYS A 35 -6.65 -0.88 -4.69
C CYS A 35 -7.13 -0.74 -6.14
N ASP A 36 -6.98 -1.79 -6.96
CA ASP A 36 -7.49 -1.80 -8.33
C ASP A 36 -8.93 -2.34 -8.44
N ASP A 37 -9.49 -2.90 -7.35
CA ASP A 37 -10.88 -3.38 -7.33
C ASP A 37 -11.86 -2.31 -6.80
N CYS A 38 -11.55 -1.67 -5.66
CA CYS A 38 -12.38 -0.60 -5.12
C CYS A 38 -11.86 0.81 -5.47
N PHE A 39 -10.71 0.92 -6.14
CA PHE A 39 -10.08 2.18 -6.55
C PHE A 39 -9.66 3.15 -5.43
N GLU A 40 -9.89 2.77 -4.17
CA GLU A 40 -9.56 3.58 -3.00
C GLU A 40 -8.04 3.58 -2.69
N PRO A 41 -7.44 4.75 -2.45
CA PRO A 41 -6.08 4.87 -1.95
C PRO A 41 -5.99 4.60 -0.45
N PHE A 42 -4.87 4.05 0.02
CA PHE A 42 -4.59 3.85 1.44
C PHE A 42 -3.09 3.90 1.74
N ASP A 43 -2.75 4.27 2.97
CA ASP A 43 -1.37 4.26 3.46
C ASP A 43 -1.04 2.93 4.13
N TYR A 44 0.13 2.38 3.81
CA TYR A 44 0.69 1.20 4.44
C TYR A 44 1.98 1.55 5.17
N PHE A 45 2.14 1.07 6.41
CA PHE A 45 3.36 1.26 7.18
C PHE A 45 4.44 0.31 6.68
N LYS A 46 5.58 0.87 6.28
CA LYS A 46 6.75 0.06 5.91
C LYS A 46 7.31 -0.59 7.19
N PRO A 47 7.62 -1.89 7.19
CA PRO A 47 8.37 -2.48 8.30
C PRO A 47 9.75 -1.82 8.39
N HIS A 48 10.21 -1.56 9.62
CA HIS A 48 11.52 -0.96 9.92
C HIS A 48 12.67 -1.95 9.66
#